data_AF-A0A485BFM6-F1
#
_entry.id   AF-A0A485BFM6-F1
#
_cell.length_a   1.000
_cell.length_b   1.000
_cell.length_c   1.000
_cell.angle_alpha   90.00
_cell.angle_beta   90.00
_cell.angle_gamma   90.00
#
_symmetry.space_group_name_H-M   'P 1'
#
loop_
_entity.id
_entity.type
_entity.pdbx_description
1 polymer ?
#
loop_
_entity_poly.entity_id
_entity_poly.type
_entity_poly.pdbx_seq_one_letter_code
_entity_poly.pdbx_strand_id
1 'polypeptide(L)'
;MFTVPGKGYSLPEPIQLLDEKRIAAQIEHGRVTVLPVIDSTNQYLLDRLNELQSGDACVAEYQQAGRGRRGRKWFSPFGANLYLSMYWRLEQGPAAAVD
;
A
#
# COMPACT_ATOMS: atom_id res chain seq x y z
N MET A 1 -22.50 -1.72 -0.46
CA MET A 1 -22.99 -3.07 -0.81
C MET A 1 -24.51 -3.03 -0.72
N PHE A 2 -25.19 -3.53 -1.75
CA PHE A 2 -26.64 -3.65 -1.75
C PHE A 2 -27.03 -5.11 -1.65
N THR A 3 -28.02 -5.41 -0.81
CA THR A 3 -28.72 -6.68 -0.85
C THR A 3 -29.81 -6.56 -1.90
N VAL A 4 -29.78 -7.44 -2.90
CA VAL A 4 -30.79 -7.52 -3.94
C VAL A 4 -31.69 -8.72 -3.61
N PRO A 5 -32.95 -8.48 -3.15
CA PRO A 5 -33.85 -9.56 -2.76
C PRO A 5 -33.99 -10.62 -3.85
N GLY A 6 -33.79 -11.89 -3.50
CA GLY A 6 -33.84 -13.02 -4.43
C GLY A 6 -32.69 -13.11 -5.44
N LYS A 7 -31.68 -12.21 -5.40
CA LYS A 7 -30.56 -12.20 -6.37
C LYS A 7 -29.17 -12.15 -5.73
N GLY A 8 -29.05 -11.84 -4.43
CA GLY A 8 -27.77 -11.85 -3.71
C GLY A 8 -27.26 -10.45 -3.40
N TYR A 9 -25.95 -10.22 -3.53
CA TYR A 9 -25.31 -8.95 -3.17
C TYR A 9 -24.56 -8.32 -4.34
N SER A 10 -24.55 -6.99 -4.39
CA SER A 10 -23.79 -6.24 -5.39
C SER A 10 -23.00 -5.09 -4.75
N LEU A 11 -21.84 -4.78 -5.32
CA LEU A 11 -21.18 -3.52 -5.10
C LEU A 11 -21.92 -2.42 -5.89
N PRO A 12 -21.92 -1.17 -5.37
CA PRO A 12 -22.50 -0.03 -6.09
C PRO A 12 -21.75 0.28 -7.38
N GLU A 13 -20.43 0.11 -7.35
CA GLU A 13 -19.51 0.35 -8.47
C GLU A 13 -18.52 -0.83 -8.54
N PRO A 14 -18.03 -1.21 -9.74
CA PRO A 14 -16.95 -2.16 -9.86
C PRO A 14 -15.68 -1.65 -9.15
N ILE A 15 -14.97 -2.55 -8.48
CA ILE A 15 -13.66 -2.24 -7.88
C ILE A 15 -12.58 -2.89 -8.74
N GLN A 16 -11.55 -2.12 -9.09
CA GLN A 16 -10.35 -2.64 -9.71
C GLN A 16 -9.33 -2.97 -8.63
N LEU A 17 -9.19 -4.27 -8.33
CA LEU A 17 -8.21 -4.72 -7.35
C LEU A 17 -6.78 -4.58 -7.89
N LEU A 18 -5.86 -4.33 -6.97
CA LEU A 18 -4.43 -4.36 -7.18
C LEU A 18 -4.01 -5.77 -7.57
N ASP A 19 -3.23 -5.86 -8.65
CA ASP A 19 -2.70 -7.10 -9.19
C ASP A 19 -1.18 -7.04 -9.18
N GLU A 20 -0.59 -7.84 -8.30
CA GLU A 20 0.86 -7.89 -8.10
C GLU A 20 1.62 -8.23 -9.38
N LYS A 21 1.11 -9.18 -10.17
CA LYS A 21 1.78 -9.59 -11.41
C LYS A 21 1.73 -8.49 -12.44
N ARG A 22 0.58 -7.83 -12.57
CA ARG A 22 0.41 -6.71 -13.51
C ARG A 22 1.29 -5.53 -13.13
N ILE A 23 1.42 -5.21 -11.83
CA ILE A 23 2.28 -4.13 -11.35
C ILE A 23 3.75 -4.49 -11.56
N ALA A 24 4.17 -5.69 -11.15
CA ALA A 24 5.55 -6.15 -11.30
C ALA A 24 6.00 -6.17 -12.78
N ALA A 25 5.11 -6.51 -13.71
CA ALA A 25 5.40 -6.51 -15.14
C ALA A 25 5.61 -5.11 -15.76
N GLN A 26 5.37 -4.02 -15.02
CA GLN A 26 5.48 -2.63 -15.50
C GLN A 26 6.60 -1.85 -14.82
N ILE A 27 7.38 -2.50 -13.95
CA ILE A 27 8.43 -1.85 -13.16
C ILE A 27 9.77 -2.46 -13.55
N GLU A 28 10.75 -1.61 -13.85
CA GLU A 28 12.09 -2.02 -14.27
C GLU A 28 13.01 -2.34 -13.08
N HIS A 29 12.82 -1.66 -11.94
CA HIS A 29 13.69 -1.74 -10.77
C HIS A 29 12.89 -1.73 -9.46
N GLY A 30 13.41 -2.44 -8.45
CA GLY A 30 12.74 -2.62 -7.16
C GLY A 30 11.64 -3.67 -7.20
N ARG A 31 11.19 -4.11 -6.02
CA ARG A 31 10.08 -5.07 -5.89
C ARG A 31 8.86 -4.36 -5.31
N VAL A 32 7.68 -4.73 -5.79
CA VAL A 32 6.41 -4.27 -5.21
C VAL A 32 5.64 -5.46 -4.66
N THR A 33 5.41 -5.45 -3.34
CA THR A 33 4.52 -6.43 -2.69
C THR A 33 3.09 -5.86 -2.62
N VAL A 34 2.10 -6.65 -3.01
CA VAL A 34 0.68 -6.29 -2.88
C VAL A 34 0.06 -7.00 -1.69
N LEU A 35 -0.49 -6.24 -0.75
CA LEU A 35 -1.08 -6.75 0.51
C LEU A 35 -2.57 -6.45 0.56
N PRO A 36 -3.47 -7.45 0.55
CA PRO A 36 -4.92 -7.18 0.61
C PRO A 36 -5.34 -6.46 1.89
N VAL A 37 -4.78 -6.87 3.04
CA VAL A 37 -5.08 -6.26 4.34
C VAL A 37 -3.78 -6.19 5.15
N ILE A 38 -3.50 -5.02 5.72
CA ILE A 38 -2.33 -4.79 6.56
C ILE A 38 -2.69 -3.81 7.68
N ASP A 39 -1.88 -3.76 8.75
CA ASP A 39 -1.97 -2.69 9.74
C ASP A 39 -1.60 -1.34 9.12
N SER A 40 -0.38 -1.24 8.60
CA SER A 40 0.09 -0.09 7.81
C SER A 40 1.18 -0.52 6.84
N THR A 41 1.10 -0.03 5.60
CA THR A 41 2.15 -0.22 4.57
C THR A 41 3.50 0.34 5.04
N ASN A 42 3.48 1.46 5.77
CA ASN A 42 4.71 2.05 6.29
C ASN A 42 5.33 1.19 7.40
N GLN A 43 4.50 0.66 8.31
CA GLN A 43 4.99 -0.24 9.36
C GLN A 43 5.53 -1.54 8.76
N TYR A 44 4.86 -2.08 7.75
CA TYR A 44 5.31 -3.29 7.04
C TYR A 44 6.75 -3.19 6.54
N LEU A 45 7.14 -2.04 5.97
CA LEU A 45 8.52 -1.80 5.53
C LEU A 45 9.48 -1.56 6.70
N LEU A 46 9.07 -0.79 7.73
CA LEU A 46 9.89 -0.54 8.91
C LEU A 46 10.28 -1.82 9.66
N ASP A 47 9.40 -2.82 9.68
CA ASP A 47 9.65 -4.11 10.33
C ASP A 47 10.66 -4.98 9.55
N ARG A 48 10.99 -4.61 8.31
CA ARG A 48 11.78 -5.42 7.36
C ARG A 48 13.02 -4.70 6.83
N LEU A 49 13.45 -3.60 7.46
CA LEU A 49 14.53 -2.74 6.94
C LEU A 49 15.81 -3.48 6.53
N ASN A 50 16.16 -4.58 7.22
CA ASN A 50 17.36 -5.36 6.94
C ASN A 50 17.28 -6.21 5.66
N GLU A 51 16.08 -6.44 5.13
CA GLU A 51 15.81 -7.28 3.95
C GLU A 51 15.51 -6.45 2.69
N LEU A 52 15.36 -5.12 2.85
CA LEU A 52 14.92 -4.22 1.80
C LEU A 52 16.10 -3.57 1.08
N GLN A 53 15.91 -3.38 -0.23
CA GLN A 53 16.80 -2.60 -1.09
C GLN A 53 16.10 -1.32 -1.50
N SER A 54 16.86 -0.24 -1.75
CA SER A 54 16.29 1.03 -2.22
C SER A 54 15.42 0.79 -3.46
N GLY A 55 14.16 1.23 -3.40
CA GLY A 55 13.15 1.00 -4.43
C GLY A 55 12.17 -0.12 -4.11
N ASP A 56 12.43 -0.97 -3.11
CA ASP A 56 11.43 -1.92 -2.63
C ASP A 56 10.23 -1.15 -2.04
N ALA A 57 9.02 -1.55 -2.43
CA ALA A 57 7.78 -0.92 -2.04
C ALA A 57 6.72 -1.95 -1.67
N CYS A 58 5.69 -1.48 -0.97
CA CYS A 58 4.48 -2.24 -0.78
C CYS A 58 3.26 -1.35 -1.02
N VAL A 59 2.19 -1.99 -1.49
CA VAL A 59 0.89 -1.38 -1.66
C VAL A 59 -0.17 -2.22 -0.97
N ALA A 60 -1.24 -1.59 -0.50
CA ALA A 60 -2.34 -2.30 0.12
C ALA A 60 -3.71 -1.82 -0.34
N GLU A 61 -4.69 -2.72 -0.30
CA GLU A 61 -6.10 -2.37 -0.52
C GLU A 61 -6.72 -1.73 0.71
N TYR A 62 -6.25 -2.07 1.90
CA TYR A 62 -6.82 -1.65 3.18
C TYR A 62 -5.76 -1.56 4.29
N GLN A 63 -5.85 -0.51 5.11
CA GLN A 63 -5.02 -0.36 6.31
C GLN A 63 -5.90 -0.31 7.58
N GLN A 64 -5.72 -1.27 8.49
CA GLN A 64 -6.42 -1.34 9.77
C GLN A 64 -5.97 -0.24 10.75
N ALA A 65 -4.68 0.07 10.72
CA ALA A 65 -4.01 1.01 11.61
C ALA A 65 -3.22 2.06 10.81
N GLY A 66 -3.81 2.56 9.71
CA GLY A 66 -3.24 3.66 8.92
C GLY A 66 -2.95 4.87 9.81
N ARG A 67 -1.73 5.41 9.72
CA ARG A 67 -1.26 6.55 10.53
C ARG A 67 -0.80 7.69 9.64
N GLY A 68 -1.26 8.90 9.97
CA GLY A 68 -0.77 10.16 9.44
C GLY A 68 0.14 10.88 10.44
N ARG A 69 0.52 12.11 10.09
CA ARG A 69 1.42 12.94 10.90
C ARG A 69 0.84 13.21 12.29
N ARG A 70 1.72 13.27 13.30
CA ARG A 70 1.39 13.59 14.69
C ARG A 70 0.38 12.61 15.30
N GLY A 71 0.48 11.33 14.94
CA GLY A 71 -0.35 10.25 15.49
C GLY A 71 -1.82 10.24 15.03
N ARG A 72 -2.19 11.08 14.05
CA ARG A 72 -3.55 11.07 13.50
C ARG A 72 -3.83 9.76 12.76
N LYS A 73 -5.05 9.25 12.85
CA LYS A 73 -5.49 8.11 12.03
C LYS A 73 -5.61 8.53 10.56
N TRP A 74 -5.15 7.67 9.66
CA TRP A 74 -5.33 7.80 8.23
C TRP A 74 -6.43 6.81 7.79
N PHE A 75 -7.63 7.34 7.51
CA PHE A 75 -8.77 6.51 7.12
C PHE A 75 -8.50 5.85 5.76
N SER A 76 -8.47 4.52 5.75
CA SER A 76 -8.00 3.74 4.60
C SER A 76 -9.01 2.66 4.22
N PRO A 77 -10.18 2.98 3.65
CA PRO A 77 -11.18 1.99 3.22
C PRO A 77 -10.66 1.07 2.11
N PHE A 78 -11.19 -0.16 2.08
CA PHE A 78 -10.78 -1.22 1.14
C PHE A 78 -11.09 -0.85 -0.31
N GLY A 79 -10.10 -0.97 -1.21
CA GLY A 79 -10.29 -0.86 -2.66
C GLY A 79 -10.73 0.52 -3.17
N ALA A 80 -10.55 1.57 -2.35
CA ALA A 80 -11.07 2.91 -2.62
C ALA A 80 -9.97 3.96 -2.85
N ASN A 81 -8.74 3.74 -2.36
CA ASN A 81 -7.61 4.64 -2.56
C ASN A 81 -6.32 3.84 -2.75
N LEU A 82 -5.24 4.53 -3.13
CA LEU A 82 -3.90 3.96 -3.18
C LEU A 82 -3.17 4.17 -1.84
N TYR A 83 -2.83 3.09 -1.15
CA TYR A 83 -1.95 3.12 0.02
C TYR A 83 -0.60 2.52 -0.37
N LEU A 84 0.41 3.36 -0.50
CA LEU A 84 1.75 2.98 -0.96
C LEU A 84 2.80 3.43 0.05
N SER A 85 3.81 2.60 0.25
CA SER A 85 5.04 2.96 0.96
C SER A 85 6.22 2.39 0.20
N MET A 86 7.34 3.11 0.20
CA MET A 86 8.57 2.74 -0.50
C MET A 86 9.74 2.94 0.44
N TYR A 87 10.67 2.00 0.42
CA TYR A 87 11.91 2.06 1.15
C TYR A 87 13.01 2.67 0.28
N TRP A 88 13.79 3.55 0.87
CA TRP A 88 14.96 4.12 0.25
C TRP A 88 16.03 4.39 1.29
N ARG A 89 17.25 3.94 1.01
CA ARG A 89 18.43 4.24 1.82
C ARG A 89 19.19 5.41 1.19
N LEU A 90 19.41 6.46 1.99
CA LEU A 90 20.18 7.64 1.61
C LEU A 90 21.55 7.58 2.28
N GLU A 91 22.61 7.39 1.50
CA GLU A 91 23.98 7.27 2.03
C GLU A 91 24.47 8.56 2.73
N GLN A 92 24.00 9.73 2.29
CA GLN A 92 24.34 11.02 2.88
C GLN A 92 23.30 11.53 3.91
N GLY A 93 22.39 10.65 4.33
CA GLY A 93 21.33 10.98 5.29
C GLY A 93 20.22 11.88 4.72
N PRO A 94 19.35 12.45 5.58
CA PRO A 94 18.15 13.17 5.16
C PRO A 94 18.42 14.41 4.30
N ALA A 95 19.61 15.01 4.39
CA ALA A 95 20.00 16.16 3.59
C ALA A 95 20.03 15.83 2.08
N ALA A 96 20.26 14.57 1.70
CA ALA A 96 20.21 14.14 0.31
C ALA A 96 18.78 13.90 -0.23
N ALA A 97 17.74 14.07 0.59
CA ALA A 97 16.35 13.92 0.15
C ALA A 97 15.75 15.22 -0.44
N VAL A 98 16.47 16.33 -0.35
CA VAL A 98 16.00 17.68 -0.70
C VAL A 98 16.73 18.32 -1.88
N ASP A 99 17.69 17.61 -2.48
CA ASP A 99 18.40 18.00 -3.70
C ASP A 99 17.72 17.45 -4.97
#